data_AF-A0A2Y9K224-F1
#
_entry.id   AF-A0A2Y9K224-F1
#
_cell.length_a   1.000
_cell.length_b   1.000
_cell.length_c   1.000
_cell.angle_alpha   90.00
_cell.angle_beta   90.00
_cell.angle_gamma   90.00
#
_symmetry.space_group_name_H-M   'P 1'
#
loop_
_entity.id
_entity.type
_entity.pdbx_description
1 polymer ?
#
loop_
_entity_poly.entity_id
_entity_poly.type
_entity_poly.pdbx_seq_one_letter_code
_entity_poly.pdbx_strand_id
1 'polypeptide(L)'
;MGNSRSQLGPNFCSQFLPEEQAEIDRLFDALSSETHGSDTSSRSFSLKALKKHVGEALPPEMVTRLHDGMRRVDLTGKAKGPSDNVSQEQFTVSMSHLLKGNSEEKSLVILKMISATEGPVKAREVQKFTEDLVGSVVHVLSYRQELRGWTQKRGPDPPARVQALAAQLFSEMDIQGGEKLPGPQQLDRECDRATIEAWVFRAPLVATFLSVVVHRGFLLLRSPLDLAALVPERHVDQERVFESVLDVPSVIYINSHLRREQQQRWRLLFSSELHGHSFAQLCGRVTRRGPCVLLLEDHAGQVFGGFASCSWEVKPQFQGDDTCFLFSISPRMAVYTSTGYNDHYMYLNHGQQTIPNGLGMGGQHNYFGLWVDVDFGKGHSKAKPKCTTYNSPQLSAQENFGFEKMEVWAVGDASGSQQAKSNKSILDVDPEAQALLEISGRSRHSEGLRDIPEAE
;
A
#
# COMPACT_ATOMS: atom_id res chain seq x y z
N MET A 1 46.17 23.32 -24.88
CA MET A 1 45.08 23.23 -23.89
C MET A 1 43.77 23.41 -24.64
N GLY A 2 43.13 22.30 -25.01
CA GLY A 2 41.85 22.30 -25.72
C GLY A 2 40.88 21.42 -24.96
N ASN A 3 39.80 22.00 -24.45
CA ASN A 3 38.74 21.32 -23.72
C ASN A 3 37.98 20.37 -24.67
N SER A 4 38.16 19.07 -24.50
CA SER A 4 37.36 18.03 -25.14
C SER A 4 36.11 17.74 -24.32
N ARG A 5 35.16 18.68 -24.26
CA ARG A 5 33.76 18.35 -23.91
C ARG A 5 33.07 17.91 -25.19
N SER A 6 33.11 16.62 -25.48
CA SER A 6 32.42 15.99 -26.59
C SER A 6 30.91 16.02 -26.36
N GLN A 7 30.27 17.02 -26.98
CA GLN A 7 28.94 17.02 -27.60
C GLN A 7 27.88 16.07 -27.00
N LEU A 8 27.11 16.61 -26.05
CA LEU A 8 25.72 16.21 -25.82
C LEU A 8 24.95 16.28 -27.14
N GLY A 9 24.30 15.18 -27.53
CA GLY A 9 23.20 15.23 -28.50
C GLY A 9 22.09 16.16 -27.99
N PRO A 10 21.23 16.68 -28.88
CA PRO A 10 20.26 17.71 -28.49
C PRO A 10 19.29 17.14 -27.43
N ASN A 11 19.27 17.77 -26.25
CA ASN A 11 18.22 17.74 -25.22
C ASN A 11 18.19 16.63 -24.15
N PHE A 12 19.31 16.06 -23.69
CA PHE A 12 19.31 15.40 -22.37
C PHE A 12 19.93 16.30 -21.30
N CYS A 13 19.08 16.80 -20.39
CA CYS A 13 19.52 17.46 -19.16
C CYS A 13 19.07 16.58 -18.00
N SER A 14 20.02 16.16 -17.15
CA SER A 14 19.71 15.41 -15.93
C SER A 14 18.71 16.20 -15.08
N GLN A 15 17.65 15.54 -14.62
CA GLN A 15 16.63 16.14 -13.75
C GLN A 15 17.09 16.22 -12.28
N PHE A 16 18.31 15.78 -11.98
CA PHE A 16 18.86 15.77 -10.63
C PHE A 16 19.35 17.14 -10.18
N LEU A 17 19.15 17.44 -8.90
CA LEU A 17 19.84 18.55 -8.24
C LEU A 17 21.35 18.28 -8.18
N PRO A 18 22.21 19.31 -8.07
CA PRO A 18 23.67 19.12 -8.07
C PRO A 18 24.17 18.10 -7.05
N GLU A 19 23.55 18.06 -5.87
CA GLU A 19 23.92 17.12 -4.82
C GLU A 19 23.46 15.69 -5.08
N GLU A 20 22.30 15.52 -5.73
CA GLU A 20 21.80 14.21 -6.19
C GLU A 20 22.69 13.69 -7.32
N GLN A 21 23.05 14.55 -8.28
CA GLN A 21 23.97 14.20 -9.38
C GLN A 21 25.33 13.75 -8.84
N ALA A 22 25.88 14.44 -7.84
CA ALA A 22 27.13 14.04 -7.20
C ALA A 22 27.03 12.69 -6.44
N GLU A 23 25.85 12.28 -5.99
CA GLU A 23 25.62 10.94 -5.44
C GLU A 23 25.58 9.88 -6.55
N ILE A 24 24.88 10.16 -7.65
CA ILE A 24 24.85 9.28 -8.83
C ILE A 24 26.26 9.09 -9.43
N ASP A 25 27.04 10.17 -9.57
CA ASP A 25 28.40 10.10 -10.10
C ASP A 25 29.34 9.28 -9.19
N ARG A 26 29.22 9.44 -7.86
CA ARG A 26 30.00 8.64 -6.89
C ARG A 26 29.65 7.16 -6.95
N LEU A 27 28.36 6.83 -7.12
CA LEU A 27 27.92 5.45 -7.30
C LEU A 27 28.52 4.86 -8.58
N PHE A 28 28.50 5.62 -9.69
CA PHE A 28 29.10 5.17 -10.94
C PHE A 28 30.61 4.95 -10.84
N ASP A 29 31.34 5.85 -10.17
CA ASP A 29 32.78 5.71 -9.91
C ASP A 29 33.08 4.44 -9.10
N ALA A 30 32.28 4.15 -8.07
CA ALA A 30 32.41 2.93 -7.29
C ALA A 30 32.23 1.67 -8.15
N LEU A 31 31.24 1.66 -9.04
CA LEU A 31 30.96 0.55 -9.96
C LEU A 31 32.04 0.36 -11.04
N SER A 32 32.68 1.45 -11.47
CA SER A 32 33.66 1.45 -12.57
C SER A 32 35.10 1.19 -12.12
N SER A 33 35.36 1.18 -10.80
CA SER A 33 36.71 1.06 -10.22
C SER A 33 37.41 -0.29 -10.44
N GLU A 34 36.72 -1.32 -10.93
CA GLU A 34 37.31 -2.65 -11.19
C GLU A 34 38.04 -2.76 -12.54
N THR A 35 37.81 -1.84 -13.48
CA THR A 35 38.45 -1.85 -14.80
C THR A 35 39.85 -1.23 -14.76
N HIS A 36 40.81 -1.95 -14.20
CA HIS A 36 42.23 -1.62 -14.33
C HIS A 36 42.74 -2.05 -15.72
N GLY A 37 42.69 -1.12 -16.68
CA GLY A 37 43.33 -1.26 -17.99
C GLY A 37 43.51 0.12 -18.63
N SER A 38 44.77 0.50 -18.82
CA SER A 38 45.34 1.66 -19.53
C SER A 38 44.39 2.73 -20.11
N ASP A 39 44.73 3.98 -19.81
CA ASP A 39 44.27 5.23 -20.43
C ASP A 39 43.60 5.09 -21.80
N THR A 40 42.40 5.68 -21.91
CA THR A 40 41.56 5.97 -23.10
C THR A 40 40.29 5.13 -23.36
N SER A 41 39.94 4.12 -22.57
CA SER A 41 38.60 3.49 -22.69
C SER A 41 37.53 4.32 -21.97
N SER A 42 36.41 4.62 -22.64
CA SER A 42 35.22 5.24 -22.04
C SER A 42 34.83 4.54 -20.73
N ARG A 43 34.72 5.29 -19.63
CA ARG A 43 34.36 4.74 -18.31
C ARG A 43 33.05 3.94 -18.41
N SER A 44 33.06 2.71 -17.91
CA SER A 44 31.91 1.80 -17.92
C SER A 44 32.03 0.73 -16.84
N PHE A 45 30.92 0.06 -16.50
CA PHE A 45 30.91 -1.08 -15.56
C PHE A 45 30.16 -2.28 -16.13
N SER A 46 30.49 -3.48 -15.63
CA SER A 46 29.89 -4.76 -16.05
C SER A 46 28.79 -5.24 -15.09
N LEU A 47 27.98 -6.21 -15.52
CA LEU A 47 27.01 -6.90 -14.65
C LEU A 47 27.67 -7.52 -13.41
N LYS A 48 28.91 -8.00 -13.54
CA LYS A 48 29.66 -8.59 -12.41
C LYS A 48 29.97 -7.54 -11.35
N ALA A 49 30.42 -6.36 -11.78
CA ALA A 49 30.68 -5.24 -10.88
C ALA A 49 29.39 -4.79 -10.18
N LEU A 50 28.28 -4.70 -10.92
CA LEU A 50 26.96 -4.37 -10.36
C LEU A 50 26.49 -5.39 -9.31
N LYS A 51 26.56 -6.69 -9.63
CA LYS A 51 26.22 -7.77 -8.70
C LYS A 51 27.07 -7.74 -7.43
N LYS A 52 28.38 -7.49 -7.57
CA LYS A 52 29.29 -7.38 -6.43
C LYS A 52 28.96 -6.18 -5.55
N HIS A 53 28.64 -5.02 -6.15
CA HIS A 53 28.31 -3.81 -5.40
C HIS A 53 26.99 -3.93 -4.64
N VAL A 54 25.94 -4.46 -5.28
CA VAL A 54 24.62 -4.63 -4.66
C VAL A 54 24.63 -5.77 -3.62
N GLY A 55 25.42 -6.82 -3.85
CA GLY A 55 25.46 -8.00 -2.99
C GLY A 55 24.09 -8.66 -2.88
N GLU A 56 23.69 -8.99 -1.65
CA GLU A 56 22.39 -9.63 -1.35
C GLU A 56 21.24 -8.63 -1.18
N ALA A 57 21.47 -7.33 -1.41
CA ALA A 57 20.44 -6.31 -1.19
C ALA A 57 19.28 -6.40 -2.20
N LEU A 58 19.52 -6.95 -3.40
CA LEU A 58 18.48 -7.19 -4.40
C LEU A 58 18.56 -8.63 -4.95
N PRO A 59 17.43 -9.22 -5.36
CA PRO A 59 17.44 -10.50 -6.05
C PRO A 59 18.26 -10.45 -7.36
N PRO A 60 18.99 -11.51 -7.73
CA PRO A 60 19.85 -11.54 -8.92
C PRO A 60 19.12 -11.22 -10.23
N GLU A 61 17.85 -11.62 -10.34
CA GLU A 61 17.00 -11.34 -11.50
C GLU A 61 16.78 -9.83 -11.67
N MET A 62 16.47 -9.12 -10.58
CA MET A 62 16.27 -7.67 -10.62
C MET A 62 17.57 -6.91 -10.93
N VAL A 63 18.71 -7.35 -10.37
CA VAL A 63 20.02 -6.77 -10.71
C VAL A 63 20.32 -6.92 -12.21
N THR A 64 20.03 -8.10 -12.76
CA THR A 64 20.22 -8.38 -14.19
C THR A 64 19.30 -7.52 -15.06
N ARG A 65 18.03 -7.39 -14.68
CA ARG A 65 17.06 -6.50 -15.34
C ARG A 65 17.50 -5.04 -15.32
N LEU A 66 17.94 -4.52 -14.17
CA LEU A 66 18.44 -3.14 -14.05
C LEU A 66 19.65 -2.91 -14.95
N HIS A 67 20.64 -3.82 -14.93
CA HIS A 67 21.81 -3.75 -15.81
C HIS A 67 21.42 -3.73 -17.29
N ASP A 68 20.55 -4.64 -17.68
CA ASP A 68 20.06 -4.75 -19.05
C ASP A 68 19.25 -3.51 -19.47
N GLY A 69 18.39 -3.00 -18.59
CA GLY A 69 17.67 -1.74 -18.78
C GLY A 69 18.63 -0.59 -19.06
N MET A 70 19.70 -0.48 -18.27
CA MET A 70 20.69 0.59 -18.41
C MET A 70 21.50 0.47 -19.71
N ARG A 71 22.08 -0.70 -20.01
CA ARG A 71 22.97 -0.86 -21.18
C ARG A 71 22.25 -0.76 -22.53
N ARG A 72 20.93 -0.91 -22.54
CA ARG A 72 20.08 -0.87 -23.75
C ARG A 72 19.42 0.49 -23.98
N VAL A 73 19.68 1.50 -23.14
CA VAL A 73 19.26 2.89 -23.42
C VAL A 73 20.07 3.42 -24.60
N ASP A 74 19.37 3.81 -25.66
CA ASP A 74 19.98 4.47 -26.82
C ASP A 74 20.15 5.96 -26.54
N LEU A 75 21.39 6.44 -26.65
CA LEU A 75 21.78 7.82 -26.40
C LEU A 75 21.86 8.67 -27.68
N THR A 76 21.92 8.04 -28.86
CA THR A 76 22.32 8.73 -30.11
C THR A 76 21.41 8.46 -31.30
N GLY A 77 20.43 7.56 -31.20
CA GLY A 77 19.52 7.20 -32.30
C GLY A 77 20.23 6.48 -33.46
N LYS A 78 21.51 6.13 -33.29
CA LYS A 78 22.34 5.41 -34.26
C LYS A 78 22.76 4.12 -33.59
N ALA A 79 21.95 3.08 -33.79
CA ALA A 79 22.15 1.75 -33.21
C ALA A 79 23.50 1.15 -33.61
N LYS A 80 24.57 1.46 -32.85
CA LYS A 80 25.61 0.48 -32.56
C LYS A 80 25.01 -0.45 -31.50
N GLY A 81 25.05 -1.75 -31.75
CA GLY A 81 24.45 -2.74 -30.85
C GLY A 81 24.88 -2.54 -29.38
N PRO A 82 24.04 -2.96 -28.41
CA PRO A 82 24.28 -2.67 -27.00
C PRO A 82 25.62 -3.26 -26.56
N SER A 83 26.45 -2.41 -25.94
CA SER A 83 27.67 -2.84 -25.25
C SER A 83 27.32 -3.83 -24.12
N ASP A 84 28.25 -4.71 -23.77
CA ASP A 84 28.11 -5.57 -22.59
C ASP A 84 28.26 -4.80 -21.28
N ASN A 85 28.87 -3.62 -21.33
CA ASN A 85 29.04 -2.72 -20.19
C ASN A 85 28.11 -1.49 -20.30
N VAL A 86 27.76 -0.92 -19.15
CA VAL A 86 26.98 0.31 -19.03
C VAL A 86 27.92 1.53 -19.02
N SER A 87 27.75 2.48 -19.94
CA SER A 87 28.52 3.74 -19.94
C SER A 87 28.03 4.72 -18.88
N GLN A 88 28.83 5.75 -18.57
CA GLN A 88 28.42 6.81 -17.63
C GLN A 88 27.15 7.54 -18.08
N GLU A 89 27.02 7.81 -19.37
CA GLU A 89 25.85 8.48 -19.93
C GLU A 89 24.61 7.59 -19.85
N GLN A 90 24.73 6.31 -20.20
CA GLN A 90 23.64 5.34 -20.09
C GLN A 90 23.16 5.19 -18.64
N PHE A 91 24.10 5.13 -17.71
CA PHE A 91 23.81 5.07 -16.28
C PHE A 91 23.04 6.31 -15.82
N THR A 92 23.57 7.51 -16.06
CA THR A 92 22.95 8.77 -15.62
C THR A 92 21.56 8.97 -16.22
N VAL A 93 21.37 8.69 -17.52
CA VAL A 93 20.06 8.77 -18.19
C VAL A 93 19.06 7.81 -17.55
N SER A 94 19.46 6.56 -17.38
CA SER A 94 18.59 5.53 -16.80
C SER A 94 18.18 5.87 -15.36
N MET A 95 19.12 6.35 -14.54
CA MET A 95 18.84 6.76 -13.17
C MET A 95 17.89 7.96 -13.13
N SER A 96 18.09 8.94 -14.02
CA SER A 96 17.19 10.10 -14.13
C SER A 96 15.78 9.66 -14.51
N HIS A 97 15.61 8.81 -15.52
CA HIS A 97 14.30 8.30 -15.93
C HIS A 97 13.62 7.48 -14.82
N LEU A 98 14.35 6.54 -14.20
CA LEU A 98 13.81 5.68 -13.15
C LEU A 98 13.41 6.46 -11.90
N LEU A 99 14.21 7.44 -11.46
CA LEU A 99 13.99 8.14 -10.18
C LEU A 99 13.18 9.43 -10.30
N LYS A 100 13.35 10.20 -11.37
CA LYS A 100 12.73 11.52 -11.55
C LYS A 100 11.78 11.61 -12.74
N GLY A 101 11.96 10.72 -13.72
CA GLY A 101 11.22 10.81 -14.97
C GLY A 101 9.71 10.58 -14.85
N ASN A 102 8.98 11.01 -15.86
CA ASN A 102 7.53 10.80 -15.99
C ASN A 102 7.20 9.35 -16.45
N SER A 103 5.92 9.06 -16.71
CA SER A 103 5.49 7.73 -17.19
C SER A 103 6.13 7.31 -18.51
N GLU A 104 6.34 8.26 -19.43
CA GLU A 104 6.96 8.03 -20.74
C GLU A 104 8.45 7.66 -20.59
N GLU A 105 9.18 8.39 -19.77
CA GLU A 105 10.61 8.15 -19.52
C GLU A 105 10.83 6.83 -18.76
N LYS A 106 9.96 6.51 -17.80
CA LYS A 106 10.00 5.23 -17.07
C LYS A 106 9.66 4.05 -17.98
N SER A 107 8.65 4.17 -18.85
CA SER A 107 8.24 3.09 -19.74
C SER A 107 9.36 2.66 -20.69
N LEU A 108 10.19 3.62 -21.14
CA LEU A 108 11.39 3.34 -21.94
C LEU A 108 12.35 2.40 -21.21
N VAL A 109 12.70 2.71 -19.96
CA VAL A 109 13.66 1.88 -19.21
C VAL A 109 13.03 0.53 -18.87
N ILE A 110 11.76 0.50 -18.46
CA ILE A 110 11.03 -0.75 -18.15
C ILE A 110 11.00 -1.70 -19.34
N LEU A 111 10.70 -1.23 -20.56
CA LEU A 111 10.73 -2.06 -21.75
C LEU A 111 12.10 -2.68 -21.99
N LYS A 112 13.17 -1.90 -21.79
CA LYS A 112 14.55 -2.40 -21.91
C LYS A 112 14.94 -3.38 -20.79
N MET A 113 14.33 -3.27 -19.60
CA MET A 113 14.46 -4.26 -18.51
C MET A 113 13.69 -5.56 -18.78
N ILE A 114 12.64 -5.51 -19.61
CA ILE A 114 11.79 -6.68 -19.95
C ILE A 114 12.39 -7.45 -21.13
N SER A 115 12.72 -6.78 -22.23
CA SER A 115 13.16 -7.43 -23.47
C SER A 115 14.46 -6.84 -24.03
N ALA A 116 15.23 -7.70 -24.69
CA ALA A 116 16.43 -7.32 -25.44
C ALA A 116 16.10 -6.86 -26.87
N THR A 117 14.95 -7.26 -27.41
CA THR A 117 14.55 -6.91 -28.77
C THR A 117 13.87 -5.55 -28.79
N GLU A 118 14.12 -4.78 -29.85
CA GLU A 118 13.32 -3.60 -30.11
C GLU A 118 11.93 -4.02 -30.60
N GLY A 119 10.88 -3.48 -29.97
CA GLY A 119 9.50 -3.82 -30.32
C GLY A 119 8.60 -4.01 -29.10
N PRO A 120 7.35 -4.46 -29.32
CA PRO A 120 6.43 -4.77 -28.25
C PRO A 120 6.87 -6.00 -27.46
N VAL A 121 6.46 -6.06 -26.19
CA VAL A 121 6.72 -7.18 -25.27
C VAL A 121 5.44 -7.96 -25.00
N LYS A 122 5.52 -9.23 -24.66
CA LYS A 122 4.32 -10.00 -24.34
C LYS A 122 3.81 -9.64 -22.95
N ALA A 123 2.49 -9.66 -22.78
CA ALA A 123 1.81 -9.46 -21.51
C ALA A 123 2.35 -10.38 -20.37
N ARG A 124 2.68 -11.65 -20.67
CA ARG A 124 3.35 -12.56 -19.71
C ARG A 124 4.71 -12.06 -19.21
N GLU A 125 5.46 -11.36 -20.05
CA GLU A 125 6.78 -10.83 -19.69
C GLU A 125 6.63 -9.61 -18.80
N VAL A 126 5.63 -8.76 -19.06
CA VAL A 126 5.24 -7.64 -18.18
C VAL A 126 4.78 -8.17 -16.83
N GLN A 127 3.88 -9.17 -16.80
CA GLN A 127 3.43 -9.79 -15.55
C GLN A 127 4.62 -10.33 -14.73
N LYS A 128 5.54 -11.05 -15.39
CA LYS A 128 6.73 -11.59 -14.73
C LYS A 128 7.64 -10.48 -14.19
N PHE A 129 7.82 -9.41 -14.95
CA PHE A 129 8.53 -8.22 -14.47
C PHE A 129 7.85 -7.62 -13.24
N THR A 130 6.53 -7.51 -13.22
CA THR A 130 5.78 -6.99 -12.07
C THR A 130 5.96 -7.89 -10.84
N GLU A 131 5.92 -9.21 -10.99
CA GLU A 131 6.22 -10.15 -9.91
C GLU A 131 7.63 -9.97 -9.35
N ASP A 132 8.63 -9.89 -10.23
CA ASP A 132 10.02 -9.67 -9.83
C ASP A 132 10.20 -8.31 -9.13
N LEU A 133 9.48 -7.27 -9.57
CA LEU A 133 9.48 -5.94 -8.97
C LEU A 133 8.88 -5.95 -7.56
N VAL A 134 7.68 -6.50 -7.39
CA VAL A 134 7.03 -6.61 -6.07
C VAL A 134 7.90 -7.44 -5.12
N GLY A 135 8.41 -8.58 -5.59
CA GLY A 135 9.31 -9.43 -4.80
C GLY A 135 10.58 -8.70 -4.38
N SER A 136 11.16 -7.88 -5.27
CA SER A 136 12.36 -7.09 -4.97
C SER A 136 12.11 -6.00 -3.93
N VAL A 137 10.94 -5.36 -3.93
CA VAL A 137 10.55 -4.40 -2.89
C VAL A 137 10.46 -5.08 -1.52
N VAL A 138 9.77 -6.21 -1.45
CA VAL A 138 9.63 -6.97 -0.20
C VAL A 138 11.00 -7.47 0.29
N HIS A 139 11.86 -7.93 -0.64
CA HIS A 139 13.21 -8.37 -0.36
C HIS A 139 14.09 -7.25 0.19
N VAL A 140 14.18 -6.12 -0.52
CA VAL A 140 15.10 -5.02 -0.14
C VAL A 140 14.69 -4.37 1.18
N LEU A 141 13.39 -4.19 1.43
CA LEU A 141 12.92 -3.65 2.71
C LEU A 141 13.21 -4.61 3.87
N SER A 142 13.10 -5.92 3.64
CA SER A 142 13.48 -6.93 4.64
C SER A 142 14.99 -6.93 4.91
N TYR A 143 15.80 -6.95 3.84
CA TYR A 143 17.26 -6.92 3.93
C TYR A 143 17.77 -5.67 4.67
N ARG A 144 17.14 -4.52 4.46
CA ARG A 144 17.47 -3.25 5.12
C ARG A 144 16.82 -3.07 6.50
N GLN A 145 16.03 -4.04 6.96
CA GLN A 145 15.27 -3.96 8.22
C GLN A 145 14.26 -2.78 8.27
N GLU A 146 13.71 -2.42 7.12
CA GLU A 146 12.79 -1.29 6.92
C GLU A 146 11.31 -1.74 6.84
N LEU A 147 10.98 -2.91 7.41
CA LEU A 147 9.59 -3.39 7.48
C LEU A 147 8.74 -2.69 8.56
N ARG A 148 9.33 -1.77 9.32
CA ARG A 148 8.65 -0.90 10.31
C ARG A 148 7.72 -1.64 11.27
N GLY A 149 8.20 -2.78 11.77
CA GLY A 149 7.49 -3.62 12.73
C GLY A 149 6.60 -4.69 12.09
N TRP A 150 6.33 -4.63 10.78
CA TRP A 150 5.61 -5.69 10.07
C TRP A 150 6.49 -6.92 9.83
N THR A 151 5.88 -8.09 9.92
CA THR A 151 6.55 -9.37 9.72
C THR A 151 6.25 -9.91 8.32
N GLN A 152 7.22 -10.60 7.73
CA GLN A 152 6.93 -11.50 6.61
C GLN A 152 6.33 -12.80 7.18
N LYS A 153 5.16 -13.22 6.69
CA LYS A 153 4.61 -14.54 7.04
C LYS A 153 5.56 -15.63 6.54
N ARG A 154 6.13 -16.42 7.45
CA ARG A 154 6.87 -17.65 7.13
C ARG A 154 5.89 -18.82 6.97
N GLY A 155 4.96 -18.69 6.01
CA GLY A 155 4.09 -19.79 5.60
C GLY A 155 4.70 -20.57 4.43
N PRO A 156 4.00 -21.58 3.89
CA PRO A 156 4.39 -22.26 2.65
C PRO A 156 4.33 -21.35 1.41
N ASP A 157 3.52 -20.28 1.44
CA ASP A 157 3.19 -19.48 0.25
C ASP A 157 3.50 -17.95 0.31
N PRO A 158 4.66 -17.47 0.81
CA PRO A 158 5.12 -16.09 0.54
C PRO A 158 5.03 -15.65 -0.93
N PRO A 159 5.26 -16.55 -1.93
CA PRO A 159 5.05 -16.22 -3.33
C PRO A 159 3.61 -15.80 -3.66
N ALA A 160 2.59 -16.34 -2.98
CA ALA A 160 1.20 -16.12 -3.36
C ALA A 160 0.74 -14.67 -3.16
N ARG A 161 1.20 -13.99 -2.11
CA ARG A 161 0.83 -12.58 -1.82
C ARG A 161 1.57 -11.59 -2.70
N VAL A 162 2.85 -11.87 -3.00
CA VAL A 162 3.62 -11.15 -4.01
C VAL A 162 2.94 -11.26 -5.38
N GLN A 163 2.54 -12.48 -5.77
CA GLN A 163 1.81 -12.72 -7.01
C GLN A 163 0.44 -12.05 -7.03
N ALA A 164 -0.29 -12.04 -5.91
CA ALA A 164 -1.59 -11.37 -5.82
C ALA A 164 -1.48 -9.85 -6.04
N LEU A 165 -0.49 -9.19 -5.40
CA LEU A 165 -0.24 -7.76 -5.62
C LEU A 165 0.26 -7.49 -7.04
N ALA A 166 1.18 -8.32 -7.55
CA ALA A 166 1.66 -8.18 -8.91
C ALA A 166 0.54 -8.34 -9.95
N ALA A 167 -0.36 -9.32 -9.75
CA ALA A 167 -1.52 -9.53 -10.61
C ALA A 167 -2.51 -8.35 -10.53
N GLN A 168 -2.69 -7.74 -9.36
CA GLN A 168 -3.51 -6.54 -9.21
C GLN A 168 -2.90 -5.35 -9.95
N LEU A 169 -1.61 -5.06 -9.75
CA LEU A 169 -0.92 -3.97 -10.46
C LEU A 169 -0.92 -4.18 -11.97
N PHE A 170 -0.76 -5.43 -12.40
CA PHE A 170 -0.87 -5.80 -13.80
C PHE A 170 -2.30 -5.62 -14.35
N SER A 171 -3.34 -5.85 -13.54
CA SER A 171 -4.73 -5.67 -13.97
C SER A 171 -5.13 -4.22 -14.26
N GLU A 172 -4.37 -3.25 -13.74
CA GLU A 172 -4.52 -1.83 -14.07
C GLU A 172 -3.99 -1.50 -15.48
N MET A 173 -3.24 -2.41 -16.09
CA MET A 173 -2.92 -2.34 -17.50
C MET A 173 -4.16 -2.66 -18.32
N ASP A 174 -4.69 -1.63 -18.98
CA ASP A 174 -5.74 -1.82 -19.99
C ASP A 174 -5.13 -2.41 -21.26
N ILE A 175 -5.27 -3.73 -21.36
CA ILE A 175 -5.02 -4.51 -22.55
C ILE A 175 -6.32 -4.62 -23.39
N GLN A 176 -7.42 -3.99 -22.95
CA GLN A 176 -8.77 -4.20 -23.48
C GLN A 176 -9.14 -3.17 -24.54
N GLY A 177 -8.92 -3.53 -25.81
CA GLY A 177 -9.72 -3.02 -26.92
C GLY A 177 -11.16 -3.54 -26.88
N GLY A 178 -11.92 -3.26 -25.81
CA GLY A 178 -13.37 -3.53 -25.70
C GLY A 178 -13.84 -4.99 -25.56
N GLU A 179 -13.07 -5.98 -26.01
CA GLU A 179 -13.47 -7.39 -25.97
C GLU A 179 -12.75 -8.21 -24.88
N LYS A 180 -13.54 -8.77 -23.95
CA LYS A 180 -13.06 -9.71 -22.91
C LYS A 180 -12.79 -11.08 -23.53
N LEU A 181 -11.57 -11.31 -24.02
CA LEU A 181 -11.11 -12.65 -24.34
C LEU A 181 -10.80 -13.45 -23.05
N PRO A 182 -11.14 -14.75 -22.98
CA PRO A 182 -10.88 -15.56 -21.80
C PRO A 182 -9.42 -16.05 -21.73
N GLY A 183 -8.84 -16.00 -20.52
CA GLY A 183 -7.74 -16.87 -20.10
C GLY A 183 -6.38 -16.69 -20.80
N PRO A 184 -5.57 -17.76 -20.96
CA PRO A 184 -4.13 -17.71 -21.24
C PRO A 184 -3.72 -16.94 -22.51
N GLN A 185 -4.64 -16.77 -23.46
CA GLN A 185 -4.41 -16.00 -24.69
C GLN A 185 -4.22 -14.50 -24.43
N GLN A 186 -4.75 -13.97 -23.32
CA GLN A 186 -4.51 -12.57 -22.90
C GLN A 186 -3.03 -12.32 -22.59
N LEU A 187 -2.32 -13.33 -22.11
CA LEU A 187 -0.90 -13.23 -21.74
C LEU A 187 0.06 -13.30 -22.94
N ASP A 188 -0.45 -13.64 -24.12
CA ASP A 188 0.31 -13.62 -25.38
C ASP A 188 0.12 -12.32 -26.18
N ARG A 189 -0.73 -11.40 -25.71
CA ARG A 189 -0.88 -10.09 -26.35
C ARG A 189 0.40 -9.28 -26.25
N GLU A 190 0.64 -8.52 -27.32
CA GLU A 190 1.73 -7.57 -27.42
C GLU A 190 1.37 -6.27 -26.69
N CYS A 191 2.30 -5.79 -25.87
CA CYS A 191 2.26 -4.55 -25.14
C CYS A 191 3.34 -3.64 -25.73
N ASP A 192 2.91 -2.59 -26.43
CA ASP A 192 3.80 -1.59 -26.97
C ASP A 192 4.17 -0.52 -25.91
N ARG A 193 4.98 0.46 -26.31
CA ARG A 193 5.42 1.54 -25.42
C ARG A 193 4.25 2.34 -24.85
N ALA A 194 3.25 2.68 -25.66
CA ALA A 194 2.10 3.45 -25.22
C ALA A 194 1.30 2.69 -24.15
N THR A 195 1.19 1.36 -24.29
CA THR A 195 0.56 0.48 -23.30
C THR A 195 1.31 0.50 -21.97
N ILE A 196 2.64 0.36 -21.98
CA ILE A 196 3.46 0.38 -20.76
C ILE A 196 3.44 1.77 -20.11
N GLU A 197 3.50 2.85 -20.89
CA GLU A 197 3.39 4.22 -20.38
C GLU A 197 2.05 4.45 -19.68
N ALA A 198 0.93 4.13 -20.35
CA ALA A 198 -0.40 4.27 -19.77
C ALA A 198 -0.59 3.39 -18.53
N TRP A 199 0.06 2.23 -18.48
CA TRP A 199 0.09 1.38 -17.30
C TRP A 199 0.83 2.05 -16.14
N VAL A 200 2.07 2.51 -16.34
CA VAL A 200 2.87 3.19 -15.30
C VAL A 200 2.17 4.47 -14.80
N PHE A 201 1.47 5.18 -15.67
CA PHE A 201 0.67 6.35 -15.30
C PHE A 201 -0.50 5.99 -14.38
N ARG A 202 -1.22 4.90 -14.68
CA ARG A 202 -2.40 4.46 -13.90
C ARG A 202 -2.07 3.71 -12.63
N ALA A 203 -0.92 3.06 -12.58
CA ALA A 203 -0.41 2.30 -11.45
C ALA A 203 0.79 2.99 -10.78
N PRO A 204 0.58 4.08 -10.01
CA PRO A 204 1.66 4.82 -9.33
C PRO A 204 2.58 3.93 -8.48
N LEU A 205 2.05 2.85 -7.89
CA LEU A 205 2.83 1.90 -7.12
C LEU A 205 3.98 1.26 -7.92
N VAL A 206 3.84 1.08 -9.24
CA VAL A 206 4.93 0.57 -10.09
C VAL A 206 6.12 1.53 -10.08
N ALA A 207 5.85 2.83 -10.24
CA ALA A 207 6.89 3.87 -10.18
C ALA A 207 7.50 3.98 -8.77
N THR A 208 6.66 3.91 -7.73
CA THR A 208 7.14 3.90 -6.33
C THR A 208 8.03 2.68 -6.06
N PHE A 209 7.66 1.50 -6.54
CA PHE A 209 8.45 0.26 -6.35
C PHE A 209 9.79 0.31 -7.07
N LEU A 210 9.84 0.85 -8.30
CA LEU A 210 11.10 1.11 -8.99
C LEU A 210 11.99 2.05 -8.16
N SER A 211 11.42 3.13 -7.63
CA SER A 211 12.14 4.07 -6.79
C SER A 211 12.66 3.42 -5.50
N VAL A 212 11.87 2.57 -4.82
CA VAL A 212 12.31 1.81 -3.64
C VAL A 212 13.47 0.87 -3.98
N VAL A 213 13.33 0.07 -5.04
CA VAL A 213 14.35 -0.89 -5.48
C VAL A 213 15.66 -0.18 -5.79
N VAL A 214 15.62 0.94 -6.51
CA VAL A 214 16.82 1.69 -6.88
C VAL A 214 17.43 2.37 -5.64
N HIS A 215 16.66 3.12 -4.85
CA HIS A 215 17.23 3.82 -3.69
C HIS A 215 17.77 2.87 -2.62
N ARG A 216 17.03 1.81 -2.27
CA ARG A 216 17.42 0.87 -1.20
C ARG A 216 18.37 -0.22 -1.68
N GLY A 217 18.31 -0.58 -2.97
CA GLY A 217 19.24 -1.50 -3.60
C GLY A 217 20.64 -0.91 -3.72
N PHE A 218 20.74 0.34 -4.20
CA PHE A 218 22.02 1.03 -4.42
C PHE A 218 22.48 1.94 -3.27
N LEU A 219 21.72 2.03 -2.17
CA LEU A 219 22.02 2.90 -1.02
C LEU A 219 22.13 4.40 -1.39
N LEU A 220 21.19 4.87 -2.20
CA LEU A 220 21.06 6.31 -2.47
C LEU A 220 20.39 6.98 -1.27
N LEU A 221 21.14 7.79 -0.54
CA LEU A 221 20.76 8.38 0.74
C LEU A 221 19.84 9.58 0.55
N ARG A 222 19.96 10.30 -0.58
CA ARG A 222 19.11 11.46 -0.89
C ARG A 222 17.84 11.03 -1.60
N SER A 223 17.01 10.27 -0.89
CA SER A 223 15.71 9.82 -1.41
C SER A 223 14.57 10.73 -0.93
N PRO A 224 13.74 11.29 -1.84
CA PRO A 224 12.49 11.92 -1.44
C PRO A 224 11.40 10.89 -1.05
N LEU A 225 11.73 9.60 -1.06
CA LEU A 225 10.77 8.52 -0.85
C LEU A 225 10.41 8.43 0.64
N ASP A 226 9.21 8.89 0.96
CA ASP A 226 8.63 8.68 2.27
C ASP A 226 8.22 7.20 2.42
N LEU A 227 9.12 6.39 2.98
CA LEU A 227 8.83 5.00 3.29
C LEU A 227 7.64 4.84 4.22
N ALA A 228 7.34 5.85 5.04
CA ALA A 228 6.21 5.77 5.94
C ALA A 228 4.87 5.86 5.22
N ALA A 229 4.81 6.57 4.11
CA ALA A 229 3.66 6.54 3.20
C ALA A 229 3.48 5.18 2.51
N LEU A 230 4.55 4.39 2.38
CA LEU A 230 4.50 3.06 1.76
C LEU A 230 4.17 1.95 2.75
N VAL A 231 4.96 1.86 3.82
CA VAL A 231 4.79 0.89 4.90
C VAL A 231 4.54 1.70 6.19
N PRO A 232 3.33 1.67 6.76
CA PRO A 232 3.03 2.35 8.01
C PRO A 232 3.81 1.74 9.17
N GLU A 233 4.10 2.53 10.21
CA GLU A 233 4.65 2.00 11.44
C GLU A 233 3.63 1.10 12.14
N ARG A 234 4.00 -0.14 12.45
CA ARG A 234 3.15 -1.07 13.20
C ARG A 234 3.25 -0.81 14.70
N HIS A 235 2.14 -0.40 15.31
CA HIS A 235 2.03 -0.20 16.75
C HIS A 235 1.07 -1.21 17.38
N VAL A 236 1.56 -1.99 18.34
CA VAL A 236 0.78 -2.99 19.08
C VAL A 236 0.98 -2.73 20.57
N ASP A 237 -0.11 -2.49 21.30
CA ASP A 237 -0.08 -2.23 22.73
C ASP A 237 0.11 -3.55 23.51
N GLN A 238 1.32 -4.15 23.53
CA GLN A 238 1.75 -5.22 24.47
C GLN A 238 3.15 -5.82 24.16
N GLU A 239 3.78 -6.44 25.17
CA GLU A 239 5.02 -7.24 25.09
C GLU A 239 4.83 -8.64 24.46
N ARG A 240 3.63 -8.97 23.95
CA ARG A 240 3.33 -10.29 23.38
C ARG A 240 3.66 -10.34 21.90
N VAL A 241 4.28 -11.43 21.47
CA VAL A 241 4.53 -11.71 20.05
C VAL A 241 3.17 -11.91 19.37
N PHE A 242 2.88 -11.07 18.37
CA PHE A 242 1.64 -11.08 17.60
C PHE A 242 1.99 -11.13 16.10
N GLU A 243 1.48 -12.17 15.44
CA GLU A 243 1.57 -12.31 13.98
C GLU A 243 0.28 -11.82 13.35
N SER A 244 0.39 -10.76 12.53
CA SER A 244 -0.79 -10.24 11.84
C SER A 244 -1.20 -11.16 10.68
N VAL A 245 -2.49 -11.20 10.39
CA VAL A 245 -3.07 -11.75 9.17
C VAL A 245 -2.47 -11.05 7.94
N LEU A 246 -2.16 -9.75 8.05
CA LEU A 246 -1.54 -8.94 7.02
C LEU A 246 -0.03 -9.18 6.93
N ASP A 247 0.43 -9.36 5.70
CA ASP A 247 1.85 -9.31 5.35
C ASP A 247 2.19 -7.99 4.66
N VAL A 248 3.48 -7.79 4.38
CA VAL A 248 4.00 -6.53 3.83
C VAL A 248 3.32 -6.14 2.50
N PRO A 249 3.15 -7.03 1.49
CA PRO A 249 2.37 -6.71 0.29
C PRO A 249 0.94 -6.24 0.58
N SER A 250 0.24 -6.92 1.50
CA SER A 250 -1.14 -6.57 1.85
C SER A 250 -1.23 -5.20 2.50
N VAL A 251 -0.29 -4.89 3.41
CA VAL A 251 -0.22 -3.59 4.08
C VAL A 251 0.06 -2.49 3.06
N ILE A 252 1.06 -2.65 2.19
CA ILE A 252 1.40 -1.67 1.14
C ILE A 252 0.16 -1.41 0.27
N TYR A 253 -0.52 -2.47 -0.15
CA TYR A 253 -1.70 -2.37 -1.01
C TYR A 253 -2.85 -1.61 -0.33
N ILE A 254 -3.18 -1.93 0.92
CA ILE A 254 -4.25 -1.22 1.63
C ILE A 254 -3.84 0.23 1.90
N ASN A 255 -2.60 0.46 2.35
CA ASN A 255 -2.09 1.79 2.70
C ASN A 255 -2.11 2.75 1.50
N SER A 256 -1.84 2.25 0.29
CA SER A 256 -1.88 3.08 -0.93
C SER A 256 -3.27 3.62 -1.28
N HIS A 257 -4.34 3.06 -0.70
CA HIS A 257 -5.72 3.50 -0.88
C HIS A 257 -6.21 4.42 0.26
N LEU A 258 -5.40 4.60 1.31
CA LEU A 258 -5.69 5.55 2.38
C LEU A 258 -5.25 6.97 2.00
N ARG A 259 -5.81 7.98 2.69
CA ARG A 259 -5.34 9.36 2.53
C ARG A 259 -3.95 9.52 3.14
N ARG A 260 -3.16 10.49 2.65
CA ARG A 260 -1.75 10.67 3.07
C ARG A 260 -1.58 10.84 4.58
N GLU A 261 -2.54 11.49 5.23
CA GLU A 261 -2.51 11.74 6.68
C GLU A 261 -2.74 10.46 7.51
N GLN A 262 -3.28 9.40 6.87
CA GLN A 262 -3.60 8.11 7.49
C GLN A 262 -2.52 7.05 7.23
N GLN A 263 -1.56 7.33 6.34
CA GLN A 263 -0.61 6.33 5.86
C GLN A 263 0.57 6.06 6.80
N GLN A 264 0.79 6.91 7.79
CA GLN A 264 2.06 6.96 8.52
C GLN A 264 2.21 5.87 9.59
N ARG A 265 1.12 5.57 10.30
CA ARG A 265 1.11 4.69 11.48
C ARG A 265 -0.20 3.93 11.58
N TRP A 266 -0.10 2.64 11.91
CA TRP A 266 -1.23 1.75 12.15
C TRP A 266 -1.14 1.19 13.56
N ARG A 267 -2.20 1.36 14.35
CA ARG A 267 -2.28 0.93 15.75
C ARG A 267 -3.33 -0.15 15.92
N LEU A 268 -2.93 -1.31 16.41
CA LEU A 268 -3.85 -2.42 16.66
C LEU A 268 -4.86 -2.02 17.76
N LEU A 269 -6.15 -1.99 17.41
CA LEU A 269 -7.24 -1.77 18.35
C LEU A 269 -7.77 -3.10 18.89
N PHE A 270 -7.97 -4.05 17.97
CA PHE A 270 -8.56 -5.35 18.26
C PHE A 270 -7.90 -6.44 17.42
N SER A 271 -7.78 -7.62 18.01
CA SER A 271 -7.33 -8.87 17.40
C SER A 271 -8.02 -9.98 18.17
N SER A 272 -8.71 -10.90 17.50
CA SER A 272 -9.36 -12.02 18.18
C SER A 272 -8.36 -12.93 18.90
N GLU A 273 -7.14 -13.04 18.39
CA GLU A 273 -6.04 -13.81 19.01
C GLU A 273 -5.61 -13.21 20.36
N LEU A 274 -5.51 -11.88 20.44
CA LEU A 274 -5.06 -11.20 21.67
C LEU A 274 -6.20 -10.88 22.65
N HIS A 275 -7.40 -10.65 22.13
CA HIS A 275 -8.52 -10.07 22.88
C HIS A 275 -9.75 -10.98 22.98
N GLY A 276 -9.69 -12.18 22.39
CA GLY A 276 -10.75 -13.18 22.42
C GLY A 276 -11.87 -12.93 21.41
N HIS A 277 -12.86 -13.83 21.43
CA HIS A 277 -13.95 -13.91 20.45
C HIS A 277 -15.26 -13.33 21.01
N SER A 278 -15.25 -12.06 21.42
CA SER A 278 -16.43 -11.38 21.98
C SER A 278 -16.73 -10.10 21.23
N PHE A 279 -17.96 -9.99 20.71
CA PHE A 279 -18.44 -8.78 20.05
C PHE A 279 -18.45 -7.57 20.99
N ALA A 280 -18.79 -7.76 22.27
CA ALA A 280 -18.74 -6.68 23.27
C ALA A 280 -17.30 -6.15 23.46
N GLN A 281 -16.29 -7.04 23.47
CA GLN A 281 -14.87 -6.65 23.54
C GLN A 281 -14.42 -5.90 22.27
N LEU A 282 -14.87 -6.35 21.09
CA LEU A 282 -14.64 -5.64 19.83
C LEU A 282 -15.19 -4.21 19.93
N CYS A 283 -16.47 -4.05 20.25
CA CYS A 283 -17.11 -2.74 20.41
C CYS A 283 -16.34 -1.83 21.37
N GLY A 284 -16.02 -2.32 22.57
CA GLY A 284 -15.30 -1.55 23.58
C GLY A 284 -13.91 -1.06 23.15
N ARG A 285 -13.28 -1.71 22.15
CA ARG A 285 -11.94 -1.37 21.66
C ARG A 285 -11.93 -0.50 20.41
N VAL A 286 -12.97 -0.59 19.57
CA VAL A 286 -13.01 0.12 18.28
C VAL A 286 -13.82 1.43 18.35
N THR A 287 -14.73 1.56 19.31
CA THR A 287 -15.57 2.75 19.45
C THR A 287 -14.74 3.99 19.83
N ARG A 288 -14.94 5.11 19.11
CA ARG A 288 -14.22 6.39 19.32
C ARG A 288 -12.69 6.32 19.16
N ARG A 289 -12.18 5.43 18.30
CA ARG A 289 -10.74 5.18 18.12
C ARG A 289 -10.24 5.25 16.66
N GLY A 290 -11.14 5.57 15.73
CA GLY A 290 -10.90 5.54 14.27
C GLY A 290 -10.09 6.72 13.73
N PRO A 291 -10.00 6.87 12.39
CA PRO A 291 -10.43 5.94 11.32
C PRO A 291 -9.72 4.58 11.41
N CYS A 292 -10.27 3.52 10.81
CA CYS A 292 -9.68 2.19 10.95
C CYS A 292 -9.86 1.26 9.75
N VAL A 293 -8.90 0.35 9.59
CA VAL A 293 -8.94 -0.80 8.69
C VAL A 293 -9.37 -2.02 9.49
N LEU A 294 -10.47 -2.65 9.11
CA LEU A 294 -10.92 -3.92 9.68
C LEU A 294 -10.73 -5.03 8.65
N LEU A 295 -10.29 -6.20 9.11
CA LEU A 295 -10.18 -7.38 8.26
C LEU A 295 -10.45 -8.65 9.05
N LEU A 296 -10.80 -9.72 8.33
CA LEU A 296 -10.93 -11.05 8.88
C LEU A 296 -10.46 -12.11 7.87
N GLU A 297 -10.15 -13.29 8.39
CA GLU A 297 -9.83 -14.49 7.61
C GLU A 297 -10.95 -15.51 7.84
N ASP A 298 -11.70 -15.85 6.78
CA ASP A 298 -12.74 -16.87 6.87
C ASP A 298 -12.15 -18.29 7.01
N HIS A 299 -12.97 -19.27 7.38
CA HIS A 299 -12.51 -20.66 7.53
C HIS A 299 -11.99 -21.31 6.23
N ALA A 300 -12.20 -20.67 5.07
CA ALA A 300 -11.67 -21.10 3.79
C ALA A 300 -10.35 -20.38 3.42
N GLY A 301 -9.81 -19.55 4.32
CA GLY A 301 -8.56 -18.81 4.12
C GLY A 301 -8.70 -17.56 3.23
N GLN A 302 -9.92 -17.10 2.96
CA GLN A 302 -10.12 -15.82 2.28
C GLN A 302 -9.92 -14.68 3.27
N VAL A 303 -9.17 -13.66 2.83
CA VAL A 303 -8.84 -12.50 3.65
C VAL A 303 -9.43 -11.28 2.97
N PHE A 304 -10.31 -10.59 3.69
CA PHE A 304 -11.07 -9.45 3.19
C PHE A 304 -11.48 -8.55 4.35
N GLY A 305 -11.95 -7.35 4.02
CA GLY A 305 -12.23 -6.35 5.03
C GLY A 305 -12.80 -5.05 4.46
N GLY A 306 -12.71 -4.01 5.28
CA GLY A 306 -13.13 -2.67 4.89
C GLY A 306 -12.41 -1.59 5.67
N PHE A 307 -12.32 -0.42 5.05
CA PHE A 307 -11.86 0.81 5.67
C PHE A 307 -13.06 1.64 6.13
N ALA A 308 -13.09 1.95 7.43
CA ALA A 308 -14.06 2.83 8.05
C ALA A 308 -13.45 4.24 8.20
N SER A 309 -14.08 5.23 7.55
CA SER A 309 -13.54 6.58 7.43
C SER A 309 -13.63 7.42 8.70
N CYS A 310 -14.43 6.99 9.69
CA CYS A 310 -14.54 7.65 10.99
C CYS A 310 -14.50 6.65 12.15
N SER A 311 -14.58 7.17 13.38
CA SER A 311 -14.71 6.32 14.56
C SER A 311 -16.05 5.61 14.57
N TRP A 312 -16.05 4.34 14.97
CA TRP A 312 -17.28 3.60 15.21
C TRP A 312 -18.06 4.19 16.38
N GLU A 313 -19.37 4.36 16.19
CA GLU A 313 -20.34 4.62 17.25
C GLU A 313 -21.38 3.50 17.26
N VAL A 314 -21.83 3.10 18.45
CA VAL A 314 -22.92 2.12 18.60
C VAL A 314 -24.24 2.88 18.50
N LYS A 315 -24.91 2.77 17.35
CA LYS A 315 -26.21 3.41 17.09
C LYS A 315 -26.98 2.67 16.00
N PRO A 316 -28.32 2.81 15.94
CA PRO A 316 -29.13 2.07 14.97
C PRO A 316 -29.05 2.61 13.54
N GLN A 317 -28.42 3.77 13.30
CA GLN A 317 -28.26 4.38 11.97
C GLN A 317 -26.92 4.03 11.32
N PHE A 318 -26.90 4.07 9.99
CA PHE A 318 -25.65 4.09 9.23
C PHE A 318 -24.82 5.35 9.54
N GLN A 319 -23.51 5.23 9.37
CA GLN A 319 -22.52 6.27 9.63
C GLN A 319 -21.38 6.21 8.60
N GLY A 320 -20.39 7.09 8.74
CA GLY A 320 -19.26 7.20 7.81
C GLY A 320 -19.55 8.13 6.64
N ASP A 321 -18.62 8.14 5.67
CA ASP A 321 -18.71 8.91 4.44
C ASP A 321 -18.30 8.06 3.22
N ASP A 322 -18.36 8.68 2.04
CA ASP A 322 -18.07 8.07 0.73
C ASP A 322 -16.61 7.63 0.56
N THR A 323 -15.73 7.94 1.51
CA THR A 323 -14.34 7.48 1.50
C THR A 323 -14.13 6.13 2.18
N CYS A 324 -15.17 5.57 2.79
CA CYS A 324 -15.19 4.15 3.13
C CYS A 324 -15.06 3.28 1.88
N PHE A 325 -14.42 2.12 2.03
CA PHE A 325 -14.35 1.12 0.97
C PHE A 325 -14.28 -0.29 1.52
N LEU A 326 -14.68 -1.27 0.72
CA LEU A 326 -14.41 -2.68 0.97
C LEU A 326 -13.16 -3.13 0.20
N PHE A 327 -12.48 -4.17 0.68
CA PHE A 327 -11.34 -4.74 -0.02
C PHE A 327 -11.25 -6.26 0.16
N SER A 328 -10.58 -6.90 -0.78
CA SER A 328 -10.13 -8.28 -0.69
C SER A 328 -8.61 -8.35 -0.82
N ILE A 329 -8.00 -9.34 -0.16
CA ILE A 329 -6.55 -9.59 -0.13
C ILE A 329 -6.25 -11.02 -0.61
N SER A 330 -7.10 -11.99 -0.25
CA SER A 330 -7.01 -13.39 -0.64
C SER A 330 -8.34 -13.87 -1.19
N PRO A 331 -8.39 -14.58 -2.33
CA PRO A 331 -7.25 -15.02 -3.18
C PRO A 331 -6.76 -13.94 -4.17
N ARG A 332 -7.46 -12.81 -4.29
CA ARG A 332 -7.12 -11.71 -5.19
C ARG A 332 -7.21 -10.39 -4.43
N MET A 333 -6.34 -9.45 -4.77
CA MET A 333 -6.37 -8.09 -4.24
C MET A 333 -7.30 -7.21 -5.05
N ALA A 334 -8.23 -6.53 -4.39
CA ALA A 334 -9.11 -5.54 -5.00
C ALA A 334 -9.65 -4.55 -3.95
N VAL A 335 -9.95 -3.33 -4.39
CA VAL A 335 -10.63 -2.29 -3.60
C VAL A 335 -11.94 -1.90 -4.29
N TYR A 336 -12.99 -1.73 -3.49
CA TYR A 336 -14.36 -1.46 -3.91
C TYR A 336 -14.86 -0.19 -3.22
N THR A 337 -14.82 0.93 -3.93
CA THR A 337 -15.18 2.27 -3.43
C THR A 337 -16.68 2.52 -3.51
N SER A 338 -17.15 3.55 -2.81
CA SER A 338 -18.55 4.00 -2.85
C SER A 338 -19.03 4.22 -4.29
N THR A 339 -20.26 3.76 -4.58
CA THR A 339 -20.96 3.97 -5.85
C THR A 339 -21.69 5.32 -5.91
N GLY A 340 -21.85 5.98 -4.77
CA GLY A 340 -22.73 7.15 -4.62
C GLY A 340 -24.23 6.83 -4.67
N TYR A 341 -24.63 5.55 -4.72
CA TYR A 341 -26.04 5.17 -4.79
C TYR A 341 -26.80 5.38 -3.47
N ASN A 342 -26.13 5.21 -2.34
CA ASN A 342 -26.67 5.45 -0.99
C ASN A 342 -25.54 5.83 -0.02
N ASP A 343 -25.90 6.14 1.21
CA ASP A 343 -25.03 6.55 2.32
C ASP A 343 -24.85 5.44 3.38
N HIS A 344 -25.10 4.18 3.02
CA HIS A 344 -25.05 3.03 3.92
C HIS A 344 -23.61 2.50 4.12
N TYR A 345 -22.67 3.38 4.45
CA TYR A 345 -21.24 3.05 4.42
C TYR A 345 -20.83 2.07 5.51
N MET A 346 -21.06 2.43 6.77
CA MET A 346 -20.71 1.61 7.93
C MET A 346 -21.84 1.60 8.96
N TYR A 347 -21.96 0.50 9.68
CA TYR A 347 -23.05 0.22 10.61
C TYR A 347 -22.51 -0.50 11.84
N LEU A 348 -22.82 -0.04 13.05
CA LEU A 348 -22.49 -0.74 14.27
C LEU A 348 -23.61 -0.58 15.29
N ASN A 349 -24.20 -1.68 15.70
CA ASN A 349 -25.29 -1.68 16.66
C ASN A 349 -25.19 -2.86 17.63
N HIS A 350 -25.72 -2.67 18.84
CA HIS A 350 -25.66 -3.66 19.91
C HIS A 350 -26.79 -3.44 20.91
N GLY A 351 -27.38 -4.51 21.44
CA GLY A 351 -28.40 -4.45 22.49
C GLY A 351 -29.80 -4.02 22.04
N GLN A 352 -30.09 -3.98 20.74
CA GLN A 352 -31.41 -3.62 20.21
C GLN A 352 -32.28 -4.86 19.94
N GLN A 353 -33.59 -4.76 20.09
CA GLN A 353 -34.51 -5.89 19.87
C GLN A 353 -35.01 -5.99 18.42
N THR A 354 -35.23 -4.86 17.76
CA THR A 354 -35.94 -4.77 16.48
C THR A 354 -35.02 -4.54 15.28
N ILE A 355 -33.77 -4.14 15.54
CA ILE A 355 -32.78 -3.79 14.53
C ILE A 355 -31.58 -4.74 14.69
N PRO A 356 -30.95 -5.20 13.59
CA PRO A 356 -29.81 -6.12 13.67
C PRO A 356 -28.70 -5.62 14.61
N ASN A 357 -28.14 -6.52 15.40
CA ASN A 357 -26.97 -6.24 16.24
C ASN A 357 -25.74 -6.87 15.58
N GLY A 358 -24.70 -6.09 15.40
CA GLY A 358 -23.51 -6.49 14.66
C GLY A 358 -22.80 -5.29 14.04
N LEU A 359 -21.76 -5.59 13.28
CA LEU A 359 -20.96 -4.63 12.52
C LEU A 359 -21.16 -4.91 11.03
N GLY A 360 -21.58 -3.90 10.28
CA GLY A 360 -21.84 -4.01 8.85
C GLY A 360 -21.14 -2.93 8.05
N MET A 361 -20.81 -3.22 6.79
CA MET A 361 -20.33 -2.24 5.82
C MET A 361 -20.99 -2.48 4.45
N GLY A 362 -21.63 -1.43 3.92
CA GLY A 362 -22.24 -1.37 2.60
C GLY A 362 -23.47 -2.26 2.45
N GLY A 363 -24.45 -1.82 1.66
CA GLY A 363 -25.67 -2.56 1.36
C GLY A 363 -26.85 -2.05 2.17
N GLN A 364 -27.60 -2.95 2.79
CA GLN A 364 -28.73 -2.62 3.66
C GLN A 364 -28.87 -3.67 4.75
N HIS A 365 -29.73 -3.44 5.74
CA HIS A 365 -30.01 -4.42 6.78
C HIS A 365 -30.27 -5.82 6.20
N ASN A 366 -29.60 -6.83 6.76
CA ASN A 366 -29.62 -8.24 6.34
C ASN A 366 -28.99 -8.55 4.97
N TYR A 367 -28.48 -7.56 4.24
CA TYR A 367 -27.84 -7.69 2.93
C TYR A 367 -26.58 -6.80 2.85
N PHE A 368 -25.68 -6.97 3.82
CA PHE A 368 -24.45 -6.19 3.84
C PHE A 368 -23.39 -6.78 2.89
N GLY A 369 -22.56 -5.91 2.32
CA GLY A 369 -21.36 -6.32 1.58
C GLY A 369 -20.36 -7.03 2.49
N LEU A 370 -20.27 -6.59 3.74
CA LEU A 370 -19.56 -7.27 4.83
C LEU A 370 -20.37 -7.14 6.13
N TRP A 371 -20.66 -8.26 6.79
CA TRP A 371 -21.32 -8.33 8.09
C TRP A 371 -20.54 -9.21 9.06
N VAL A 372 -20.42 -8.74 10.30
CA VAL A 372 -19.99 -9.50 11.47
C VAL A 372 -21.14 -9.51 12.47
N ASP A 373 -21.58 -10.70 12.83
CA ASP A 373 -22.70 -10.91 13.74
C ASP A 373 -22.34 -10.62 15.20
N VAL A 374 -23.33 -10.26 16.01
CA VAL A 374 -23.18 -10.08 17.47
C VAL A 374 -22.70 -11.34 18.19
N ASP A 375 -23.01 -12.53 17.66
CA ASP A 375 -22.52 -13.81 18.19
C ASP A 375 -20.98 -13.95 18.05
N PHE A 376 -20.33 -13.10 17.26
CA PHE A 376 -18.93 -13.16 16.85
C PHE A 376 -18.56 -14.48 16.12
N GLY A 377 -17.58 -14.41 15.22
CA GLY A 377 -17.13 -15.57 14.42
C GLY A 377 -18.11 -16.04 13.34
N LYS A 378 -19.28 -15.40 13.21
CA LYS A 378 -20.23 -15.59 12.11
C LYS A 378 -20.39 -14.28 11.34
N GLY A 379 -20.55 -14.37 10.03
CA GLY A 379 -20.73 -13.20 9.17
C GLY A 379 -21.41 -13.55 7.86
N HIS A 380 -21.67 -12.51 7.07
CA HIS A 380 -22.12 -12.69 5.69
C HIS A 380 -21.56 -11.62 4.75
N SER A 381 -21.44 -11.97 3.48
CA SER A 381 -21.13 -11.07 2.37
C SER A 381 -22.19 -11.27 1.29
N LYS A 382 -23.28 -10.51 1.40
CA LYS A 382 -24.46 -10.64 0.53
C LYS A 382 -24.38 -9.63 -0.60
N ALA A 383 -23.85 -10.09 -1.71
CA ALA A 383 -23.60 -9.27 -2.89
C ALA A 383 -24.09 -9.96 -4.17
N LYS A 384 -25.38 -10.32 -4.24
CA LYS A 384 -26.02 -10.90 -5.42
C LYS A 384 -27.02 -9.89 -6.05
N PRO A 385 -26.74 -9.29 -7.22
CA PRO A 385 -25.57 -9.52 -8.08
C PRO A 385 -24.28 -8.85 -7.59
N LYS A 386 -24.37 -7.72 -6.88
CA LYS A 386 -23.26 -6.98 -6.22
C LYS A 386 -23.81 -6.14 -5.06
N CYS A 387 -22.95 -5.74 -4.13
CA CYS A 387 -23.30 -4.78 -3.07
C CYS A 387 -23.68 -3.42 -3.69
N THR A 388 -24.78 -2.82 -3.27
CA THR A 388 -25.28 -1.55 -3.83
C THR A 388 -24.39 -0.35 -3.48
N THR A 389 -23.84 -0.31 -2.26
CA THR A 389 -23.01 0.81 -1.78
C THR A 389 -21.61 0.80 -2.38
N TYR A 390 -20.99 -0.37 -2.55
CA TYR A 390 -19.58 -0.47 -2.96
C TYR A 390 -19.34 -1.15 -4.31
N ASN A 391 -20.39 -1.67 -4.96
CA ASN A 391 -20.27 -2.50 -6.17
C ASN A 391 -19.30 -3.69 -5.99
N SER A 392 -19.09 -4.12 -4.74
CA SER A 392 -18.26 -5.26 -4.41
C SER A 392 -18.98 -6.57 -4.78
N PRO A 393 -18.24 -7.60 -5.21
CA PRO A 393 -18.75 -8.96 -5.27
C PRO A 393 -18.84 -9.53 -3.85
N GLN A 394 -19.27 -10.80 -3.75
CA GLN A 394 -19.08 -11.57 -2.53
C GLN A 394 -17.58 -11.62 -2.21
N LEU A 395 -17.21 -11.20 -0.99
CA LEU A 395 -15.82 -11.10 -0.54
C LEU A 395 -15.31 -12.42 0.07
N SER A 396 -16.22 -13.20 0.65
CA SER A 396 -15.97 -14.46 1.34
C SER A 396 -16.15 -15.67 0.42
N ALA A 397 -15.71 -16.84 0.88
CA ALA A 397 -15.87 -18.08 0.10
C ALA A 397 -17.34 -18.47 -0.09
N GLN A 398 -18.18 -18.17 0.89
CA GLN A 398 -19.61 -18.42 0.88
C GLN A 398 -20.37 -17.18 1.35
N GLU A 399 -21.62 -17.03 0.92
CA GLU A 399 -22.47 -15.89 1.27
C GLU A 399 -22.57 -15.70 2.79
N ASN A 400 -22.80 -16.78 3.53
CA ASN A 400 -22.66 -16.82 4.98
C ASN A 400 -21.37 -17.57 5.31
N PHE A 401 -20.57 -17.03 6.21
CA PHE A 401 -19.25 -17.57 6.52
C PHE A 401 -18.99 -17.61 8.03
N GLY A 402 -18.10 -18.51 8.42
CA GLY A 402 -17.49 -18.52 9.75
C GLY A 402 -16.05 -18.00 9.67
N PHE A 403 -15.56 -17.39 10.74
CA PHE A 403 -14.19 -16.90 10.86
C PHE A 403 -13.68 -17.01 12.30
N GLU A 404 -12.37 -17.17 12.46
CA GLU A 404 -11.70 -17.17 13.77
C GLU A 404 -10.80 -15.93 13.95
N LYS A 405 -10.17 -15.47 12.87
CA LYS A 405 -9.22 -14.36 12.92
C LYS A 405 -9.87 -13.07 12.45
N MET A 406 -9.82 -12.05 13.29
CA MET A 406 -10.25 -10.70 12.96
C MET A 406 -9.27 -9.69 13.57
N GLU A 407 -8.93 -8.67 12.80
CA GLU A 407 -8.07 -7.56 13.23
C GLU A 407 -8.72 -6.23 12.90
N VAL A 408 -8.52 -5.24 13.78
CA VAL A 408 -8.91 -3.85 13.54
C VAL A 408 -7.75 -2.94 13.88
N TRP A 409 -7.33 -2.14 12.91
CA TRP A 409 -6.19 -1.24 12.98
C TRP A 409 -6.66 0.21 12.85
N ALA A 410 -6.43 1.05 13.86
CA ALA A 410 -6.56 2.49 13.71
C ALA A 410 -5.46 3.02 12.79
N VAL A 411 -5.80 3.92 11.87
CA VAL A 411 -4.86 4.50 10.91
C VAL A 411 -4.73 6.01 11.12
N GLY A 412 -3.52 6.53 10.88
CA GLY A 412 -3.20 7.93 11.14
C GLY A 412 -2.94 8.25 12.62
N ASP A 413 -2.73 9.54 12.90
CA ASP A 413 -2.41 9.99 14.25
C ASP A 413 -3.65 10.04 15.16
N ALA A 414 -3.48 9.59 16.40
CA ALA A 414 -4.54 9.61 17.42
C ALA A 414 -5.03 11.03 17.77
N SER A 415 -4.27 12.06 17.41
CA SER A 415 -4.50 13.48 17.71
C SER A 415 -5.71 14.09 16.99
N GLY A 416 -6.29 13.40 15.99
CA GLY A 416 -7.50 13.85 15.30
C GLY A 416 -8.82 13.39 15.93
N SER A 417 -8.78 12.49 16.92
CA SER A 417 -9.99 12.17 17.66
C SER A 417 -10.38 13.39 18.48
N GLN A 418 -11.53 13.99 18.16
CA GLN A 418 -12.19 14.96 19.02
C GLN A 418 -12.50 14.29 20.38
N GLN A 419 -11.50 14.18 21.25
CA GLN A 419 -11.71 14.56 22.63
C GLN A 419 -12.09 16.03 22.57
N ALA A 420 -13.38 16.29 22.32
CA ALA A 420 -14.01 17.36 23.04
C ALA A 420 -13.65 17.09 24.50
N LYS A 421 -12.69 17.84 25.03
CA LYS A 421 -12.60 18.11 26.45
C LYS A 421 -13.91 18.80 26.81
N SER A 422 -14.98 18.03 26.88
CA SER A 422 -16.16 18.41 27.61
C SER A 422 -15.74 18.34 29.07
N ASN A 423 -15.16 19.43 29.56
CA ASN A 423 -15.09 19.72 30.98
C ASN A 423 -16.51 19.99 31.56
N LYS A 424 -17.58 19.76 30.79
CA LYS A 424 -18.95 19.83 31.29
C LYS A 424 -19.26 18.53 32.02
N SER A 425 -19.54 18.68 33.31
CA SER A 425 -19.99 17.59 34.16
C SER A 425 -21.30 17.04 33.60
N ILE A 426 -21.58 15.75 33.82
CA ILE A 426 -22.90 15.17 33.52
C ILE A 426 -24.04 15.95 34.20
N LEU A 427 -23.72 16.61 35.33
CA LEU A 427 -24.63 17.47 36.07
C LEU A 427 -24.94 18.82 35.38
N ASP A 428 -24.18 19.20 34.35
CA ASP A 428 -24.44 20.42 33.55
C ASP A 428 -25.29 20.10 32.29
N VAL A 429 -25.48 18.81 31.98
CA VAL A 429 -26.17 18.34 30.76
C VAL A 429 -27.57 17.79 31.09
N ASP A 430 -27.81 17.32 32.31
CA ASP A 430 -29.06 16.67 32.71
C ASP A 430 -29.66 17.32 34.00
N PRO A 431 -30.71 18.14 33.87
CA PRO A 431 -31.39 18.78 34.99
C PRO A 431 -32.13 17.78 35.91
N GLU A 432 -32.56 16.64 35.38
CA GLU A 432 -33.28 15.62 36.15
C GLU A 432 -32.30 14.86 37.06
N ALA A 433 -31.10 14.55 36.56
CA ALA A 433 -30.03 13.98 37.37
C ALA A 433 -29.58 14.93 38.50
N GLN A 434 -29.60 16.24 38.25
CA GLN A 434 -29.32 17.25 39.28
C GLN A 434 -30.39 17.23 40.39
N ALA A 435 -31.67 17.23 40.01
CA ALA A 435 -32.78 17.21 40.97
C ALA A 435 -32.78 15.93 41.83
N LEU A 436 -32.47 14.77 41.24
CA LEU A 436 -32.38 13.50 41.97
C LEU A 436 -31.24 13.47 43.00
N LEU A 437 -30.11 14.09 42.69
CA LEU A 437 -28.97 14.21 43.61
C LEU A 437 -29.29 15.10 44.81
N GLU A 438 -29.96 16.22 44.58
CA GLU A 438 -30.41 17.14 45.65
C GLU A 438 -31.46 16.50 46.55
N ILE A 439 -32.42 15.75 45.98
CA ILE A 439 -33.44 15.00 46.75
C ILE A 439 -32.81 13.88 47.59
N SER A 440 -31.70 13.28 47.13
CA SER A 440 -30.99 12.22 47.86
C SER A 440 -30.14 12.70 49.05
N GLY A 441 -30.06 14.03 49.28
CA GLY A 441 -29.30 14.62 50.39
C GLY A 441 -27.78 14.56 50.21
N ARG A 442 -27.28 14.32 48.98
CA ARG A 442 -25.85 14.25 48.68
C ARG A 442 -25.34 15.59 48.15
N SER A 443 -24.26 16.12 48.73
CA SER A 443 -23.65 17.40 48.33
C SER A 443 -22.83 17.29 47.03
N ARG A 444 -22.86 18.36 46.22
CA ARG A 444 -22.09 18.48 44.97
C ARG A 444 -20.62 18.80 45.29
N HIS A 445 -19.76 17.79 45.28
CA HIS A 445 -18.34 17.98 45.61
C HIS A 445 -17.48 18.63 44.50
N SER A 446 -18.04 18.84 43.30
CA SER A 446 -17.32 19.39 42.13
C SER A 446 -17.52 20.89 41.88
N GLU A 447 -18.27 21.58 42.74
CA GLU A 447 -18.60 23.01 42.54
C GLU A 447 -17.47 23.95 42.95
N GLY A 448 -16.60 23.53 43.89
CA GLY A 448 -15.51 24.34 44.45
C GLY A 448 -14.13 24.19 43.78
N LEU A 449 -14.01 23.42 42.69
CA LEU A 449 -12.73 23.17 41.97
C LEU A 449 -12.73 23.79 40.55
N ARG A 450 -13.58 24.79 40.32
CA ARG A 450 -13.72 25.44 39.01
C ARG A 450 -12.74 26.61 38.93
N ASP A 451 -11.80 26.55 37.99
CA ASP A 451 -10.99 27.72 37.63
C ASP A 451 -11.92 28.79 37.03
N ILE A 452 -11.81 30.02 37.56
CA ILE A 452 -12.59 31.18 37.10
C ILE A 452 -12.04 31.57 35.72
N PRO A 453 -12.87 31.71 34.68
CA PRO A 453 -12.41 32.26 33.40
C PRO A 453 -11.97 33.71 33.61
N GLU A 454 -10.72 34.03 33.23
CA GLU A 454 -10.27 35.42 33.11
C GLU A 454 -11.20 36.18 32.17
N ALA A 455 -11.67 37.35 32.62
CA ALA A 455 -12.60 38.18 31.90
C ALA A 455 -11.86 39.18 30.99
N GLU A 456 -12.39 39.27 29.76
CA GLU A 456 -12.16 40.22 28.64
C GLU A 456 -10.91 40.07 27.77
#